data_AF-A0A2N5XEB4-F1
#
_entry.id   AF-A0A2N5XEB4-F1
#
_cell.length_a   1.000
_cell.length_b   1.000
_cell.length_c   1.000
_cell.angle_alpha   90.00
_cell.angle_beta   90.00
_cell.angle_gamma   90.00
#
_symmetry.space_group_name_H-M   'P 1'
#
loop_
_entity.id
_entity.type
_entity.pdbx_description
1 polymer ?
#
loop_
_entity_poly.entity_id
_entity_poly.type
_entity_poly.pdbx_seq_one_letter_code
_entity_poly.pdbx_strand_id
1 'polypeptide(L)'
;MTGKIAAGGRAEVRITPSDVGKRVSLRRVLEVVDGRPVFGDVVGLLASWNNGVLAVVRRDGQEVRVAEASLVAAKPVPAAPARRRGPRADARQL
;
A
#
# COMPACT_ATOMS: atom_id res chain seq x y z
N MET A 1 -19.28 -5.94 10.29
CA MET A 1 -18.13 -5.78 11.21
C MET A 1 -17.22 -4.70 10.64
N THR A 2 -17.22 -3.53 11.28
CA THR A 2 -16.53 -2.30 10.87
C THR A 2 -15.02 -2.50 10.79
N GLY A 3 -14.45 -2.42 9.58
CA GLY A 3 -13.02 -2.26 9.42
C GLY A 3 -12.63 -0.89 9.97
N LYS A 4 -12.10 -0.87 11.19
CA LYS A 4 -11.59 0.34 11.83
C LYS A 4 -10.41 0.86 11.00
N ILE A 5 -10.68 1.85 10.14
CA ILE A 5 -9.61 2.61 9.49
C ILE A 5 -9.07 3.49 10.61
N ALA A 6 -7.91 3.12 11.18
CA ALA A 6 -7.18 3.97 12.10
C ALA A 6 -6.65 5.18 11.33
N ALA A 7 -7.50 6.18 11.10
CA ALA A 7 -7.15 7.47 10.53
C ALA A 7 -6.67 8.36 11.69
N GLY A 8 -5.41 8.19 12.06
CA GLY A 8 -4.79 8.90 13.19
C GLY A 8 -3.38 8.40 13.46
N GLY A 9 -2.58 8.23 12.40
CA GLY A 9 -1.17 7.87 12.52
C GLY A 9 -0.32 9.02 12.01
N ARG A 10 0.70 9.41 12.78
CA ARG A 10 1.78 10.28 12.29
C ARG A 10 2.32 9.67 10.98
N ALA A 11 2.65 10.53 10.02
CA ALA A 11 3.29 10.08 8.78
C ALA A 11 4.59 9.35 9.14
N GLU A 12 4.67 8.06 8.84
CA GLU A 12 5.78 7.19 9.23
C GLU A 12 6.07 6.20 8.11
N VAL A 13 7.36 5.95 7.87
CA VAL A 13 7.86 4.94 6.94
C VAL A 13 8.15 3.67 7.74
N ARG A 14 7.31 2.66 7.60
CA ARG A 14 7.39 1.35 8.29
C ARG A 14 7.74 0.19 7.37
N ILE A 15 8.27 0.50 6.19
CA ILE A 15 8.76 -0.50 5.23
C ILE A 15 10.28 -0.44 5.20
N THR A 16 10.88 -1.54 4.79
CA THR A 16 12.32 -1.73 4.58
C THR A 16 12.55 -2.38 3.22
N PRO A 17 13.79 -2.44 2.72
CA PRO A 17 14.11 -3.22 1.52
C PRO A 17 13.66 -4.69 1.59
N SER A 18 13.57 -5.27 2.81
CA SER A 18 13.05 -6.63 3.04
C SER A 18 11.54 -6.80 2.77
N ASP A 19 10.83 -5.70 2.48
CA ASP A 19 9.42 -5.73 2.07
C ASP A 19 9.24 -5.81 0.55
N VAL A 20 10.33 -5.91 -0.22
CA VAL A 20 10.25 -6.25 -1.64
C VAL A 20 9.48 -7.57 -1.82
N GLY A 21 8.58 -7.60 -2.80
CA GLY A 21 7.63 -8.69 -3.01
C GLY A 21 6.36 -8.62 -2.16
N LYS A 22 6.23 -7.64 -1.26
CA LYS A 22 5.01 -7.42 -0.48
C LYS A 22 4.18 -6.29 -1.05
N ARG A 23 2.88 -6.33 -0.78
CA ARG A 23 1.98 -5.21 -1.07
C ARG A 23 2.19 -4.11 -0.04
N VAL A 24 2.31 -2.87 -0.51
CA VAL A 24 2.57 -1.69 0.30
C VAL A 24 1.60 -0.57 -0.04
N SER A 25 1.42 0.36 0.88
CA SER A 25 0.80 1.67 0.63
C SER A 25 1.82 2.74 0.96
N LEU A 26 2.08 3.62 0.00
CA LEU A 26 3.03 4.72 0.08
C LEU A 26 2.28 6.04 -0.09
N ARG A 27 2.68 7.04 0.68
CA ARG A 27 2.36 8.45 0.45
C ARG A 27 3.65 9.19 0.10
N ARG A 28 3.62 9.97 -0.96
CA ARG A 28 4.76 10.74 -1.46
C ARG A 28 4.39 12.17 -1.79
N VAL A 29 5.37 13.05 -1.83
CA VAL A 29 5.27 14.35 -2.50
C VAL A 29 5.34 14.12 -4.01
N LEU A 30 4.37 14.65 -4.75
CA LEU A 30 4.36 14.65 -6.21
C LEU A 30 5.09 15.89 -6.75
N GLU A 31 4.78 17.03 -6.16
CA GLU A 31 5.33 18.34 -6.51
C GLU A 31 5.14 19.31 -5.34
N VAL A 32 5.77 20.47 -5.41
CA VAL A 32 5.56 21.58 -4.47
C VAL A 32 5.06 22.78 -5.26
N VAL A 33 3.84 23.23 -4.95
CA VAL A 33 3.17 24.35 -5.61
C VAL A 33 2.97 25.45 -4.58
N ASP A 34 3.46 26.66 -4.87
CA ASP A 34 3.40 27.82 -3.96
C ASP A 34 3.91 27.51 -2.54
N GLY A 35 5.01 26.75 -2.45
CA GLY A 35 5.61 26.31 -1.18
C GLY A 35 4.82 25.25 -0.42
N ARG A 36 3.75 24.71 -1.01
CA ARG A 36 2.89 23.68 -0.41
C ARG A 36 3.09 22.33 -1.13
N PRO A 37 3.37 21.25 -0.41
CA PRO A 37 3.51 19.93 -1.03
C PRO A 37 2.16 19.39 -1.50
N VAL A 38 2.12 18.93 -2.76
CA VAL A 38 1.04 18.12 -3.30
C VAL A 38 1.37 16.67 -3.04
N PHE A 39 0.49 15.97 -2.32
CA PHE A 39 0.70 14.56 -1.98
C PHE A 39 -0.01 13.62 -2.95
N GLY A 40 0.60 12.47 -3.18
CA GLY A 40 0.02 11.37 -3.92
C GLY A 40 0.17 10.06 -3.16
N ASP A 41 -0.84 9.20 -3.27
CA ASP A 41 -0.82 7.88 -2.67
C ASP A 41 -0.66 6.80 -3.76
N VAL A 42 0.12 5.76 -3.46
CA VAL A 42 0.32 4.60 -4.32
C VAL A 42 0.15 3.34 -3.51
N VAL A 43 -0.68 2.42 -4.00
CA VAL A 43 -0.83 1.08 -3.44
C VAL A 43 -0.47 0.06 -4.51
N GLY A 44 0.45 -0.84 -4.20
CA GLY A 44 0.92 -1.84 -5.15
C GLY A 44 1.94 -2.79 -4.54
N LEU A 45 2.52 -3.62 -5.38
CA LEU A 45 3.61 -4.51 -5.03
C LEU A 45 4.92 -3.72 -5.03
N LEU A 46 5.68 -3.75 -3.93
CA LEU A 46 7.05 -3.22 -3.92
C LEU A 46 7.93 -4.17 -4.73
N ALA A 47 8.21 -3.82 -5.98
CA ALA A 47 8.95 -4.65 -6.92
C ALA A 47 10.46 -4.52 -6.74
N SER A 48 10.95 -3.33 -6.37
CA SER A 48 12.34 -3.11 -6.02
C SER A 48 12.49 -1.93 -5.06
N TRP A 49 13.58 -1.95 -4.29
CA TRP A 49 14.07 -0.81 -3.55
C TRP A 49 15.60 -0.81 -3.65
N ASN A 50 16.14 0.10 -4.44
CA ASN A 50 17.58 0.27 -4.60
C ASN A 50 17.88 1.71 -5.02
N ASN A 51 19.11 2.16 -4.80
CA ASN A 51 19.59 3.47 -5.25
C ASN A 51 18.67 4.64 -4.85
N GLY A 52 18.06 4.57 -3.65
CA GLY A 52 17.13 5.60 -3.16
C GLY A 52 15.81 5.68 -3.94
N VAL A 53 15.42 4.65 -4.68
CA VAL A 53 14.19 4.59 -5.46
C VAL A 53 13.42 3.30 -5.15
N LEU A 54 12.13 3.46 -4.88
CA LEU A 54 11.18 2.36 -4.73
C LEU A 54 10.39 2.23 -6.04
N ALA A 55 10.38 1.04 -6.64
CA ALA A 55 9.51 0.71 -7.75
C ALA A 55 8.28 -0.04 -7.25
N VAL A 56 7.09 0.52 -7.51
CA VAL A 56 5.83 -0.09 -7.09
C VAL A 56 4.99 -0.43 -8.31
N VAL A 57 4.67 -1.70 -8.48
CA VAL A 57 3.78 -2.18 -9.54
C VAL A 57 2.34 -2.12 -9.02
N ARG A 58 1.52 -1.29 -9.67
CA ARG A 58 0.10 -1.17 -9.38
C ARG A 58 -0.67 -2.39 -9.86
N ARG A 59 -1.94 -2.49 -9.44
CA ARG A 59 -2.82 -3.60 -9.82
C ARG A 59 -3.06 -3.70 -11.33
N ASP A 60 -3.00 -2.58 -12.03
CA ASP A 60 -3.13 -2.48 -13.49
C ASP A 60 -1.82 -2.83 -14.24
N GLY A 61 -0.76 -3.23 -13.51
CA GLY A 61 0.53 -3.56 -14.08
C GLY A 61 1.45 -2.34 -14.31
N GLN A 62 0.98 -1.12 -14.05
CA GLN A 62 1.80 0.07 -14.22
C GLN A 62 2.85 0.19 -13.11
N GLU A 63 4.12 0.38 -13.50
CA GLU A 63 5.19 0.67 -12.56
C GLU A 63 5.20 2.16 -12.21
N VAL A 64 5.23 2.45 -10.91
CA VAL A 64 5.43 3.80 -10.39
C VAL A 64 6.73 3.84 -9.60
N ARG A 65 7.65 4.70 -10.04
CA ARG A 65 8.90 4.99 -9.32
C ARG A 65 8.70 6.11 -8.33
N VAL A 66 9.18 5.90 -7.11
CA VAL A 66 9.07 6.82 -5.98
C VAL A 66 10.48 7.06 -5.45
N ALA A 67 10.93 8.31 -5.46
CA ALA A 67 12.19 8.66 -4.81
C ALA A 67 12.01 8.53 -3.29
N GLU A 68 12.96 7.89 -2.61
CA GLU A 68 12.96 7.70 -1.15
C GLU A 68 12.90 9.05 -0.42
N ALA A 69 13.59 10.07 -0.95
CA ALA A 69 13.55 11.44 -0.43
C ALA A 69 12.17 12.12 -0.54
N SER A 70 11.28 11.64 -1.43
CA SER A 70 9.92 12.16 -1.58
C SER A 70 8.90 11.42 -0.70
N LEU A 71 9.32 10.34 -0.03
CA LEU A 71 8.45 9.45 0.72
C LEU A 71 8.07 10.10 2.06
N VAL A 72 6.78 10.18 2.33
CA VAL A 72 6.23 10.82 3.53
C VAL A 72 5.76 9.78 4.52
N ALA A 73 5.10 8.73 4.03
CA ALA A 73 4.65 7.62 4.84
C ALA A 73 4.62 6.36 4.00
N ALA A 74 4.84 5.21 4.65
CA ALA A 74 4.76 3.94 3.98
C ALA A 74 4.45 2.83 4.98
N LYS A 75 3.61 1.88 4.58
CA LYS A 75 3.34 0.69 5.39
C LYS A 75 3.12 -0.55 4.53
N PRO A 76 3.50 -1.75 5.02
CA PRO A 76 3.02 -3.00 4.46
C PRO A 76 1.50 -3.05 4.52
N VAL A 77 0.88 -3.57 3.46
CA VAL A 77 -0.56 -3.80 3.37
C VAL A 77 -0.77 -5.29 3.14
N PRO A 78 -1.49 -5.99 4.04
CA PRO A 78 -1.83 -7.39 3.81
C PRO A 78 -2.55 -7.57 2.47
N ALA A 79 -2.29 -8.69 1.80
CA ALA A 79 -3.12 -9.10 0.68
C ALA A 79 -4.59 -9.19 1.14
N ALA A 80 -5.52 -8.82 0.26
CA ALA A 80 -6.93 -9.01 0.58
C ALA A 80 -7.16 -10.49 0.94
N PRO A 81 -7.83 -10.81 2.05
CA PRO A 81 -8.04 -12.19 2.46
C PRO A 81 -8.65 -12.99 1.31
N ALA A 82 -8.10 -14.18 1.04
CA ALA A 82 -8.71 -15.11 0.10
C ALA A 82 -10.16 -15.35 0.55
N ARG A 83 -11.14 -15.07 -0.31
CA ARG A 83 -12.54 -15.34 -0.02
C ARG A 83 -12.68 -16.85 0.23
N ARG A 84 -12.88 -17.27 1.48
CA ARG A 84 -13.36 -18.63 1.76
C ARG A 84 -14.77 -18.73 1.18
N ARG A 85 -14.91 -19.37 0.00
CA ARG A 85 -16.16 -20.01 -0.37
C ARG A 85 -16.32 -21.20 0.58
N GLY A 86 -17.01 -20.99 1.70
CA GLY A 86 -17.48 -22.10 2.54
C GLY A 86 -18.68 -22.79 1.86
N PRO A 87 -18.85 -24.11 1.99
CA PRO A 87 -20.04 -24.79 1.52
C PRO A 87 -21.29 -24.23 2.23
N ARG A 88 -22.35 -23.95 1.48
CA ARG A 88 -23.67 -23.69 2.04
C ARG A 88 -24.23 -25.05 2.47
N ALA A 89 -24.21 -25.33 3.77
CA ALA A 89 -25.01 -26.41 4.32
C ALA A 89 -26.45 -25.91 4.44
N ASP A 90 -27.28 -26.23 3.47
CA ASP A 90 -28.73 -26.23 3.58
C ASP A 90 -29.16 -27.44 4.42
N ALA A 91 -29.20 -27.25 5.74
CA ALA A 91 -29.85 -28.20 6.62
C ALA A 91 -31.37 -28.14 6.37
N ARG A 92 -31.91 -29.13 5.65
CA ARG A 92 -33.33 -29.49 5.70
C ARG A 92 -33.68 -29.88 7.14
N GLN A 93 -34.56 -29.10 7.78
CA GLN A 93 -35.26 -29.54 8.98
C GLN A 93 -36.48 -30.38 8.59
N LEU A 94 -36.73 -31.40 9.42
CA LEU A 94 -37.78 -32.41 9.35
C LEU A 94 -39.19 -31.83 9.43
#